data_AF-A0A3B9W1F9-F1
#
_entry.id   AF-A0A3B9W1F9-F1
#
_cell.length_a   1.000
_cell.length_b   1.000
_cell.length_c   1.000
_cell.angle_alpha   90.00
_cell.angle_beta   90.00
_cell.angle_gamma   90.00
#
_symmetry.space_group_name_H-M   'P 1'
#
loop_
_entity.id
_entity.type
_entity.pdbx_description
1 polymer ?
#
loop_
_entity_poly.entity_id
_entity_poly.type
_entity_poly.pdbx_seq_one_letter_code
_entity_poly.pdbx_strand_id
1 'polypeptide(L)'
;AFFGGLLPEGSGRSNLAKQAQASRDDVFALVSYAGRDVAGAIRVGGDPGEPTESYVALTDEQIAERLTLINDYALGAIGGGGSLAGYQPKTTLA
;
A
#
# COMPACT_ATOMS: atom_id res chain seq x y z
N ALA A 1 17.74 4.47 -0.57
CA ALA A 1 17.46 4.92 0.81
C ALA A 1 16.06 5.52 0.92
N PHE A 2 15.77 6.67 0.28
CA PHE A 2 14.48 7.37 0.40
C PHE A 2 13.24 6.50 0.12
N PHE A 3 13.10 5.96 -1.10
CA PHE A 3 11.93 5.14 -1.48
C PHE A 3 11.74 3.88 -0.64
N GLY A 4 12.84 3.30 -0.14
CA GLY A 4 12.77 2.16 0.77
C GLY A 4 12.08 2.50 2.10
N GLY A 5 12.20 3.76 2.56
CA GLY A 5 11.56 4.27 3.78
C GLY A 5 10.08 4.68 3.60
N LEU A 6 9.52 4.58 2.38
CA LEU A 6 8.09 4.75 2.13
C LEU A 6 7.31 3.44 2.24
N LEU A 7 8.04 2.32 2.29
CA LEU A 7 7.50 0.98 2.28
C LEU A 7 7.31 0.48 3.72
N PRO A 8 6.33 -0.40 3.98
CA PRO A 8 6.16 -1.00 5.29
C PRO A 8 7.40 -1.79 5.71
N GLU A 9 7.53 -2.03 7.02
CA GLU A 9 8.57 -2.89 7.58
C GLU A 9 8.00 -4.28 7.93
N GLY A 10 8.84 -5.18 8.46
CA GLY A 10 8.38 -6.45 9.04
C GLY A 10 7.58 -7.32 8.08
N SER A 11 6.45 -7.86 8.58
CA SER A 11 5.50 -8.68 7.83
C SER A 11 4.78 -7.89 6.74
N GLY A 12 4.47 -6.60 6.96
CA GLY A 12 3.85 -5.75 5.95
C GLY A 12 4.67 -5.68 4.67
N ARG A 13 6.00 -5.57 4.79
CA ARG A 13 6.93 -5.64 3.65
C ARG A 13 6.86 -6.97 2.91
N SER A 14 6.80 -8.07 3.65
CA SER A 14 6.69 -9.41 3.09
C SER A 14 5.36 -9.63 2.38
N ASN A 15 4.27 -9.10 2.93
CA ASN A 15 2.93 -9.19 2.34
C ASN A 15 2.86 -8.34 1.06
N LEU A 16 3.39 -7.12 1.09
CA LEU A 16 3.48 -6.28 -0.10
C LEU A 16 4.28 -6.96 -1.22
N ALA A 17 5.39 -7.60 -0.90
CA ALA A 17 6.21 -8.31 -1.88
C ALA A 17 5.50 -9.51 -2.49
N LYS A 18 4.75 -10.27 -1.69
CA LYS A 18 3.88 -11.35 -2.19
C LYS A 18 2.83 -10.80 -3.16
N GLN A 19 2.19 -9.68 -2.81
CA GLN A 19 1.17 -9.06 -3.65
C GLN A 19 1.74 -8.50 -4.96
N ALA A 20 2.90 -7.87 -4.91
CA ALA A 20 3.61 -7.38 -6.09
C ALA A 20 4.28 -8.49 -6.91
N GLN A 21 4.23 -9.75 -6.45
CA GLN A 21 4.94 -10.90 -7.04
C GLN A 21 6.43 -10.62 -7.27
N ALA A 22 7.05 -9.92 -6.32
CA ALA A 22 8.41 -9.42 -6.42
C ALA A 22 9.25 -9.83 -5.20
N SER A 23 10.57 -9.65 -5.31
CA SER A 23 11.45 -9.79 -4.14
C SER A 23 11.12 -8.73 -3.10
N ARG A 24 11.26 -9.08 -1.82
CA ARG A 24 11.09 -8.16 -0.68
C ARG A 24 12.06 -6.97 -0.75
N ASP A 25 13.23 -7.18 -1.34
CA ASP A 25 14.29 -6.19 -1.46
C ASP A 25 14.23 -5.40 -2.77
N ASP A 26 13.33 -5.76 -3.70
CA ASP A 26 13.12 -5.04 -4.95
C ASP A 26 12.28 -3.77 -4.70
N VAL A 27 12.93 -2.75 -4.16
CA VAL A 27 12.29 -1.47 -3.84
C VAL A 27 11.58 -0.87 -5.06
N PHE A 28 12.14 -1.02 -6.25
CA PHE A 28 11.55 -0.46 -7.46
C PHE A 28 10.21 -1.14 -7.76
N ALA A 29 10.18 -2.47 -7.84
CA ALA A 29 8.94 -3.21 -8.10
C ALA A 29 7.85 -2.92 -7.06
N LEU A 30 8.23 -2.84 -5.78
CA LEU A 30 7.27 -2.58 -4.70
C LEU A 30 6.68 -1.17 -4.75
N VAL A 31 7.50 -0.16 -5.06
CA VAL A 31 7.00 1.22 -5.23
C VAL A 31 6.21 1.36 -6.51
N SER A 32 6.58 0.68 -7.61
CA SER A 32 5.76 0.67 -8.83
C SER A 32 4.37 0.07 -8.59
N TYR A 33 4.26 -0.92 -7.70
CA TYR A 33 3.00 -1.54 -7.33
C TYR A 33 2.16 -0.69 -6.34
N ALA A 34 2.80 -0.05 -5.36
CA ALA A 34 2.13 0.58 -4.22
C ALA A 34 2.53 2.05 -3.97
N GLY A 35 2.95 2.76 -5.01
CA GLY A 35 3.47 4.12 -4.93
C GLY A 35 2.47 5.24 -5.22
N ARG A 36 1.18 4.92 -5.46
CA ARG A 36 0.18 5.94 -5.83
C ARG A 36 -0.23 6.81 -4.64
N ASP A 37 -0.31 6.22 -3.46
CA ASP A 37 -0.56 6.91 -2.17
C ASP A 37 0.52 6.51 -1.16
N VAL A 38 1.43 7.43 -0.86
CA VAL A 38 2.54 7.23 0.08
C VAL A 38 2.68 8.42 1.01
N ALA A 39 3.39 8.21 2.13
CA ALA A 39 3.66 9.28 3.08
C ALA A 39 4.29 10.52 2.40
N GLY A 40 3.66 11.68 2.61
CA GLY A 40 4.08 12.94 2.02
C GLY A 40 3.16 13.39 0.88
N ALA A 41 3.74 14.00 -0.15
CA ALA A 41 3.01 14.61 -1.26
C ALA A 41 3.50 14.13 -2.63
N ILE A 42 4.15 12.97 -2.67
CA ILE A 42 4.64 12.37 -3.91
C ILE A 42 3.75 11.22 -4.34
N ARG A 43 3.62 11.06 -5.65
CA ARG A 43 3.03 9.89 -6.30
C ARG A 43 4.12 9.27 -7.17
N VAL A 44 4.25 7.95 -7.14
CA VAL A 44 5.20 7.21 -7.98
C VAL A 44 4.44 6.29 -8.93
N GLY A 45 4.68 6.48 -10.23
CA GLY A 45 3.97 5.75 -11.30
C GLY A 45 2.60 6.37 -11.63
N GLY A 46 1.82 5.62 -12.42
CA GLY A 46 0.56 6.06 -13.03
C GLY A 46 0.75 6.56 -14.46
N ASP A 47 -0.26 6.36 -15.31
CA ASP A 47 -0.23 6.81 -16.69
C ASP A 47 -0.58 8.30 -16.79
N PRO A 48 0.09 9.07 -17.67
CA PRO A 48 -0.32 10.43 -17.98
C PRO A 48 -1.77 10.44 -18.49
N GLY A 49 -2.69 11.00 -17.72
CA GLY A 49 -4.11 11.06 -18.06
C GLY A 49 -5.02 10.04 -17.35
N GLU A 50 -4.52 9.34 -16.32
CA GLU A 50 -5.41 8.60 -15.42
C GLU A 50 -6.56 9.50 -14.91
N PRO A 51 -7.80 8.98 -14.80
CA PRO A 51 -8.93 9.74 -14.27
C PRO A 51 -8.62 10.30 -12.88
N THR A 52 -9.16 11.48 -12.58
CA THR A 52 -9.14 12.03 -11.22
C THR A 52 -9.74 11.01 -10.27
N GLU A 53 -9.01 10.68 -9.20
CA GLU A 53 -9.44 9.67 -8.24
C GLU A 53 -10.73 10.09 -7.53
N SER A 54 -11.57 9.12 -7.21
CA SER A 54 -12.85 9.33 -6.54
C SER A 54 -12.90 8.53 -5.25
N TYR A 55 -13.41 9.16 -4.19
CA TYR A 55 -13.62 8.50 -2.91
C TYR A 55 -14.95 7.74 -2.88
N VAL A 56 -14.94 6.58 -2.25
CA VAL A 56 -16.13 5.78 -1.97
C VAL A 56 -16.28 5.65 -0.47
N ALA A 57 -17.46 6.01 0.06
CA ALA A 57 -17.75 5.87 1.47
C ALA A 57 -17.76 4.39 1.88
N LEU A 58 -17.12 4.09 3.01
CA LEU A 58 -17.11 2.75 3.60
C LEU A 58 -18.08 2.69 4.78
N THR A 59 -18.74 1.53 4.95
CA THR A 59 -19.48 1.21 6.18
C THR A 59 -18.55 0.67 7.26
N ASP A 60 -19.03 0.64 8.50
CA ASP A 60 -18.29 0.08 9.63
C ASP A 60 -17.94 -1.40 9.41
N GLU A 61 -18.82 -2.18 8.76
CA GLU A 61 -18.56 -3.57 8.42
C GLU A 61 -17.42 -3.71 7.41
N GLN A 62 -17.36 -2.82 6.42
CA GLN A 62 -16.28 -2.82 5.42
C GLN A 62 -14.94 -2.40 6.04
N ILE A 63 -14.97 -1.44 6.98
CA ILE A 63 -13.78 -1.08 7.76
C ILE A 63 -13.34 -2.27 8.62
N ALA A 64 -14.27 -2.93 9.31
CA ALA A 64 -13.97 -4.10 10.12
C ALA A 64 -13.37 -5.24 9.28
N GLU A 65 -13.94 -5.54 8.12
CA GLU A 65 -13.41 -6.53 7.18
C GLU A 65 -11.97 -6.18 6.78
N ARG A 66 -11.71 -4.93 6.36
CA ARG A 66 -10.36 -4.48 6.02
C ARG A 66 -9.37 -4.64 7.18
N LEU A 67 -9.79 -4.34 8.41
CA LEU A 67 -8.97 -4.52 9.59
C LEU A 67 -8.64 -6.00 9.88
N THR A 68 -9.51 -6.95 9.53
CA THR A 68 -9.17 -8.39 9.65
C THR A 68 -8.05 -8.82 8.71
N LEU A 69 -7.88 -8.12 7.59
CA LEU A 69 -6.92 -8.47 6.53
C LEU A 69 -5.51 -7.91 6.73
N ILE A 70 -5.28 -7.01 7.70
CA ILE A 70 -4.00 -6.27 7.87
C ILE A 70 -2.78 -7.16 8.17
N ASN A 71 -3.01 -8.40 8.61
CA ASN A 71 -1.95 -9.37 8.88
C ASN A 71 -1.53 -10.15 7.64
N ASP A 72 -2.40 -10.26 6.64
CA ASP A 72 -2.19 -11.04 5.41
C ASP A 72 -1.90 -10.15 4.20
N TYR A 73 -2.46 -8.94 4.20
CA TYR A 73 -2.32 -7.95 3.15
C TYR A 73 -1.68 -6.67 3.67
N ALA A 74 -0.76 -6.09 2.90
CA ALA A 74 -0.29 -4.74 3.18
C ALA A 74 -1.50 -3.78 3.19
N LEU A 75 -1.59 -2.97 4.25
CA LEU A 75 -2.74 -2.07 4.49
C LEU A 75 -4.11 -2.77 4.57
N GLY A 76 -4.17 -4.09 4.71
CA GLY A 76 -5.46 -4.82 4.67
C GLY A 76 -6.20 -4.70 3.34
N ALA A 77 -5.52 -4.24 2.28
CA ALA A 77 -6.11 -4.04 0.96
C ALA A 77 -5.59 -5.09 -0.03
N ILE A 78 -6.52 -5.68 -0.79
CA ILE A 78 -6.17 -6.56 -1.90
C ILE A 78 -5.86 -5.68 -3.11
N GLY A 79 -4.63 -5.75 -3.60
CA GLY A 79 -4.17 -4.90 -4.70
C GLY A 79 -3.14 -3.87 -4.25
N GLY A 80 -2.54 -3.19 -5.23
CA GLY A 80 -1.55 -2.16 -4.99
C GLY A 80 -2.18 -0.80 -4.67
N GLY A 81 -1.50 0.25 -5.08
CA GLY A 81 -1.98 1.62 -4.93
C GLY A 81 -1.31 2.37 -3.79
N GLY A 82 -1.34 1.86 -2.55
CA GLY A 82 -0.85 2.60 -1.39
C GLY A 82 0.22 1.90 -0.55
N SER A 83 1.08 2.68 0.10
CA SER A 83 2.11 2.19 1.02
C SER A 83 2.35 3.14 2.20
N LEU A 84 2.48 2.57 3.40
CA LEU A 84 2.76 3.31 4.63
C LEU A 84 3.85 2.62 5.46
N ALA A 85 4.89 3.37 5.80
CA ALA A 85 6.00 2.92 6.63
C ALA A 85 5.59 2.54 8.06
N GLY A 86 6.49 1.87 8.78
CA GLY A 86 6.32 1.41 10.16
C GLY A 86 5.98 -0.08 10.26
N TYR A 87 6.45 -0.70 11.35
CA TYR A 87 6.35 -2.14 11.63
C TYR A 87 4.94 -2.65 11.98
N GLN A 88 4.12 -1.83 12.64
CA GLN A 88 2.80 -2.23 13.11
C GLN A 88 1.84 -2.55 11.95
N PRO A 89 1.04 -3.64 12.03
CA PRO A 89 -0.10 -3.84 11.14
C PRO A 89 -1.07 -2.66 11.25
N LYS A 90 -1.34 -2.00 10.13
CA LYS A 90 -2.17 -0.80 10.06
C LYS A 90 -2.74 -0.63 8.65
N THR A 91 -3.75 0.21 8.51
CA THR A 91 -4.35 0.61 7.23
C THR A 91 -4.45 2.13 7.13
N THR A 92 -4.53 2.65 5.91
CA THR A 92 -5.11 3.96 5.62
C THR A 92 -6.50 3.79 5.05
N LEU A 93 -7.34 4.81 5.19
CA LEU A 93 -8.65 4.91 4.54
C LEU A 93 -8.58 6.23 3.77
N ALA A 94 -8.09 6.15 2.53
CA ALA A 94 -8.14 7.26 1.59
C ALA A 94 -9.50 7.25 0.92
#